data_AF-H3ZKF1-F1
#
_entry.id   AF-H3ZKF1-F1
#
_cell.length_a   1.000
_cell.length_b   1.000
_cell.length_c   1.000
_cell.angle_alpha   90.00
_cell.angle_beta   90.00
_cell.angle_gamma   90.00
#
_symmetry.space_group_name_H-M   'P 1'
#
loop_
_entity.id
_entity.type
_entity.pdbx_description
1 polymer ?
#
loop_
_entity_poly.entity_id
_entity_poly.type
_entity_poly.pdbx_seq_one_letter_code
_entity_poly.pdbx_strand_id
1 'polypeptide(L)'
;MRKKLSLLVGLLLVGAYAAYAVSQPKLPEVKGCVNPFREVKPVEKAPENWSSVRVFTKILVSKDLRSLAKPWEVDYKNVKIVKHVVDYNGERIEMLAMGIPLKDKKHIVFYYEFSKPVQGVKTRAYLLEFSVSNTEKRLTTKAITTNGEVTPLSSCKHECTSDADCGYFADCVSYCCDYNWGCMVGCCGDCTFPCGACARRNVWACGECLYCVIVSCPLCATGCCDEEGTYCDYLAPGP
;
A
#
# COMPACT_ATOMS: atom_id res chain seq x y z
N MET A 1 52.58 5.83 -2.89
CA MET A 1 51.57 5.20 -1.99
C MET A 1 50.11 5.55 -2.33
N ARG A 2 49.74 6.82 -2.59
CA ARG A 2 48.34 7.22 -2.87
C ARG A 2 47.62 6.47 -4.01
N LYS A 3 48.29 6.18 -5.13
CA LYS A 3 47.69 5.44 -6.27
C LYS A 3 47.31 3.99 -5.92
N LYS A 4 48.11 3.31 -5.08
CA LYS A 4 47.82 1.92 -4.65
C LYS A 4 46.63 1.85 -3.69
N LEU A 5 46.48 2.87 -2.83
CA LEU A 5 45.35 2.97 -1.89
C LEU A 5 44.02 3.22 -2.63
N SER A 6 44.03 4.10 -3.63
CA SER A 6 42.83 4.41 -4.44
C SER A 6 42.35 3.19 -5.25
N LEU A 7 43.27 2.37 -5.78
CA LEU A 7 42.92 1.14 -6.48
C LEU A 7 42.28 0.11 -5.54
N LEU A 8 42.80 0.01 -4.30
CA LEU A 8 42.32 -0.93 -3.29
C LEU A 8 40.92 -0.55 -2.78
N VAL A 9 40.66 0.76 -2.58
CA VAL A 9 39.33 1.28 -2.24
C VAL A 9 38.34 1.06 -3.39
N GLY A 10 38.76 1.25 -4.65
CA GLY A 10 37.93 0.96 -5.81
C GLY A 10 37.54 -0.51 -5.89
N LEU A 11 38.49 -1.43 -5.70
CA LEU A 11 38.23 -2.88 -5.68
C LEU A 11 37.31 -3.30 -4.52
N LEU A 12 37.45 -2.69 -3.34
CA LEU A 12 36.57 -2.94 -2.19
C LEU A 12 35.14 -2.48 -2.47
N LEU A 13 34.96 -1.32 -3.08
CA LEU A 13 33.64 -0.82 -3.46
C LEU A 13 32.98 -1.70 -4.53
N VAL A 14 33.74 -2.14 -5.54
CA VAL A 14 33.24 -3.07 -6.56
C VAL A 14 32.91 -4.44 -5.96
N GLY A 15 33.75 -4.97 -5.07
CA GLY A 15 33.49 -6.22 -4.36
C GLY A 15 32.25 -6.15 -3.46
N ALA A 16 32.08 -5.04 -2.74
CA ALA A 16 30.88 -4.79 -1.93
C ALA A 16 29.62 -4.68 -2.80
N TYR A 17 29.72 -4.04 -3.96
CA TYR A 17 28.60 -3.91 -4.90
C TYR A 17 28.23 -5.24 -5.55
N ALA A 18 29.22 -6.04 -5.95
CA ALA A 18 29.00 -7.37 -6.49
C ALA A 18 28.38 -8.32 -5.45
N ALA A 19 28.87 -8.30 -4.20
CA ALA A 19 28.28 -9.08 -3.11
C ALA A 19 26.83 -8.62 -2.80
N TYR A 20 26.57 -7.32 -2.87
CA TYR A 20 25.23 -6.77 -2.72
C TYR A 20 24.30 -7.21 -3.86
N ALA A 21 24.75 -7.18 -5.11
CA ALA A 21 23.96 -7.58 -6.27
C ALA A 21 23.66 -9.09 -6.26
N VAL A 22 24.62 -9.92 -5.86
CA VAL A 22 24.47 -11.39 -5.80
C VAL A 22 23.64 -11.85 -4.58
N SER A 23 23.58 -11.05 -3.51
CA SER A 23 22.76 -11.36 -2.33
C SER A 23 21.31 -10.86 -2.44
N GLN A 24 20.94 -10.19 -3.54
CA GLN A 24 19.54 -9.91 -3.81
C GLN A 24 18.80 -11.24 -4.07
N PRO A 25 17.77 -11.58 -3.30
CA PRO A 25 16.95 -12.73 -3.62
C PRO A 25 16.38 -12.55 -5.03
N LYS A 26 16.47 -13.59 -5.86
CA LYS A 26 15.84 -13.59 -7.19
C LYS A 26 14.38 -13.22 -7.02
N LEU A 27 13.97 -12.14 -7.67
CA LEU A 27 12.58 -11.75 -7.76
C LEU A 27 11.83 -12.89 -8.48
N PRO A 28 10.67 -13.34 -7.96
CA PRO A 28 9.92 -14.37 -8.64
C PRO A 28 9.47 -13.86 -10.02
N GLU A 29 9.49 -14.74 -11.01
CA GLU A 29 8.84 -14.45 -12.30
C GLU A 29 7.34 -14.30 -12.06
N VAL A 30 6.82 -13.11 -12.30
CA VAL A 30 5.38 -12.86 -12.38
C VAL A 30 5.00 -12.61 -13.83
N LYS A 31 3.84 -13.14 -14.20
CA LYS A 31 3.26 -12.93 -15.53
C LYS A 31 2.08 -11.97 -15.40
N GLY A 32 2.27 -10.73 -15.85
CA GLY A 32 1.20 -9.75 -16.01
C GLY A 32 0.96 -8.86 -14.79
N CYS A 33 -0.04 -7.98 -14.90
CA CYS A 33 -0.30 -6.94 -13.91
C CYS A 33 -0.86 -7.51 -12.60
N VAL A 34 -0.01 -7.68 -11.58
CA VAL A 34 -0.40 -8.30 -10.31
C VAL A 34 -0.43 -7.31 -9.16
N ASN A 35 -1.46 -7.45 -8.33
CA ASN A 35 -1.58 -6.71 -7.08
C ASN A 35 -0.71 -7.42 -6.01
N PRO A 36 0.28 -6.74 -5.37
CA PRO A 36 1.21 -7.37 -4.43
C PRO A 36 0.50 -8.00 -3.23
N PHE A 37 -0.70 -7.54 -2.88
CA PHE A 37 -1.49 -8.17 -1.82
C PHE A 37 -2.01 -9.55 -2.25
N ARG A 38 -2.30 -9.82 -3.53
CA ARG A 38 -2.73 -11.15 -3.98
C ARG A 38 -1.64 -12.22 -3.90
N GLU A 39 -0.38 -11.80 -3.84
CA GLU A 39 0.78 -12.68 -3.79
C GLU A 39 1.15 -13.14 -2.39
N VAL A 40 0.53 -12.56 -1.36
CA VAL A 40 0.81 -12.89 0.03
C VAL A 40 -0.39 -13.61 0.67
N LYS A 41 -0.10 -14.55 1.57
CA LYS A 41 -1.12 -15.24 2.35
C LYS A 41 -1.12 -14.71 3.78
N PRO A 42 -2.28 -14.35 4.35
CA PRO A 42 -2.32 -13.85 5.72
C PRO A 42 -2.08 -15.04 6.67
N VAL A 43 -1.17 -14.85 7.63
CA VAL A 43 -0.87 -15.87 8.65
C VAL A 43 -1.40 -15.41 9.99
N GLU A 44 -0.95 -14.24 10.43
CA GLU A 44 -1.31 -13.65 11.71
C GLU A 44 -1.50 -12.15 11.56
N LYS A 45 -2.24 -11.54 12.48
CA LYS A 45 -2.33 -10.08 12.57
C LYS A 45 -2.47 -9.65 14.01
N ALA A 46 -1.88 -8.51 14.33
CA ALA A 46 -1.91 -7.91 15.66
C ALA A 46 -2.11 -6.39 15.55
N PRO A 47 -3.01 -5.80 16.35
CA PRO A 47 -3.11 -4.35 16.43
C PRO A 47 -1.84 -3.77 17.05
N GLU A 48 -1.42 -2.61 16.55
CA GLU A 48 -0.25 -1.88 17.02
C GLU A 48 -0.68 -0.55 17.64
N ASN A 49 -0.29 -0.33 18.89
CA ASN A 49 -0.60 0.90 19.62
C ASN A 49 0.58 1.88 19.55
N TRP A 50 0.67 2.63 18.45
CA TRP A 50 1.73 3.64 18.30
C TRP A 50 1.32 4.96 18.93
N SER A 51 2.28 5.64 19.58
CA SER A 51 2.08 7.00 20.05
C SER A 51 1.89 7.96 18.86
N SER A 52 1.17 9.07 19.07
CA SER A 52 1.01 10.11 18.04
C SER A 52 2.35 10.64 17.54
N VAL A 53 3.37 10.69 18.40
CA VAL A 53 4.74 11.09 18.02
C VAL A 53 5.35 10.11 17.03
N ARG A 54 5.23 8.79 17.28
CA ARG A 54 5.75 7.77 16.36
C ARG A 54 5.05 7.81 15.00
N VAL A 55 3.73 8.03 14.99
CA VAL A 55 2.96 8.20 13.74
C VAL A 55 3.40 9.46 13.01
N PHE A 56 3.56 10.59 13.71
CA PHE A 56 4.06 11.84 13.13
C PHE A 56 5.44 11.66 12.48
N THR A 57 6.37 11.02 13.18
CA THR A 57 7.70 10.68 12.62
C THR A 57 7.58 9.79 11.39
N LYS A 58 6.68 8.80 11.39
CA LYS A 58 6.47 7.92 10.24
C LYS A 58 6.00 8.69 9.02
N ILE A 59 5.04 9.61 9.19
CA ILE A 59 4.55 10.47 8.11
C ILE A 59 5.66 11.36 7.56
N LEU A 60 6.50 11.95 8.42
CA LEU A 60 7.60 12.80 7.98
C LEU A 60 8.68 12.06 7.17
N VAL A 61 9.03 10.85 7.62
CA VAL A 61 10.16 10.08 7.05
C VAL A 61 9.74 9.31 5.79
N SER A 62 8.50 8.81 5.74
CA SER A 62 7.99 8.07 4.58
C SER A 62 7.69 9.01 3.42
N LYS A 63 8.33 8.78 2.27
CA LYS A 63 8.07 9.53 1.03
C LYS A 63 6.62 9.39 0.58
N ASP A 64 6.09 8.17 0.64
CA ASP A 64 4.70 7.87 0.30
C ASP A 64 3.73 8.71 1.14
N LEU A 65 3.88 8.68 2.47
CA LEU A 65 2.96 9.39 3.37
C LEU A 65 3.02 10.91 3.21
N ARG A 66 4.23 11.50 3.21
CA ARG A 66 4.38 12.96 3.12
C ARG A 66 3.93 13.53 1.77
N SER A 67 3.87 12.70 0.74
CA SER A 67 3.41 13.10 -0.59
C SER A 67 1.88 13.13 -0.70
N LEU A 68 1.17 12.37 0.15
CA LEU A 68 -0.29 12.29 0.15
C LEU A 68 -0.95 13.18 1.21
N ALA A 69 -0.29 13.40 2.34
CA ALA A 69 -0.87 14.20 3.43
C ALA A 69 0.20 14.97 4.18
N LYS A 70 -0.15 16.20 4.58
CA LYS A 70 0.72 16.98 5.45
C LYS A 70 0.51 16.55 6.91
N PRO A 71 1.55 16.55 7.76
CA PRO A 71 1.42 16.11 9.14
C PRO A 71 0.35 16.87 9.94
N TRP A 72 0.09 18.15 9.65
CA TRP A 72 -0.94 18.93 10.36
C TRP A 72 -2.37 18.68 9.85
N GLU A 73 -2.55 17.97 8.74
CA GLU A 73 -3.85 17.57 8.20
C GLU A 73 -4.34 16.24 8.80
N VAL A 74 -3.48 15.51 9.52
CA VAL A 74 -3.79 14.18 10.05
C VAL A 74 -4.56 14.24 11.37
N ASP A 75 -5.59 13.39 11.49
CA ASP A 75 -6.30 13.13 12.74
C ASP A 75 -5.64 11.98 13.51
N TYR A 76 -4.60 12.31 14.27
CA TYR A 76 -3.80 11.37 15.05
C TYR A 76 -4.58 10.55 16.08
N LYS A 77 -5.77 10.99 16.48
CA LYS A 77 -6.58 10.28 17.50
C LYS A 77 -7.23 9.03 16.93
N ASN A 78 -7.47 9.01 15.62
CA ASN A 78 -8.22 7.96 14.92
C ASN A 78 -7.34 7.13 13.98
N VAL A 79 -6.01 7.25 14.10
CA VAL A 79 -5.07 6.42 13.33
C VAL A 79 -5.15 4.98 13.81
N LYS A 80 -5.28 4.06 12.86
CA LYS A 80 -5.30 2.62 13.11
C LYS A 80 -4.10 1.97 12.47
N ILE A 81 -3.49 1.04 13.21
CA ILE A 81 -2.30 0.34 12.75
C ILE A 81 -2.47 -1.13 13.09
N VAL A 82 -2.25 -1.98 12.09
CA VAL A 82 -2.23 -3.43 12.25
C VAL A 82 -0.96 -3.93 11.62
N LYS A 83 -0.21 -4.73 12.38
CA LYS A 83 0.89 -5.51 11.84
C LYS A 83 0.35 -6.87 11.43
N HIS A 84 0.57 -7.23 10.19
CA HIS A 84 0.29 -8.55 9.64
C HIS A 84 1.58 -9.33 9.52
N VAL A 85 1.52 -10.63 9.79
CA VAL A 85 2.50 -11.60 9.31
C VAL A 85 1.89 -12.25 8.10
N VAL A 86 2.60 -12.20 6.98
CA VAL A 86 2.15 -12.79 5.72
C VAL A 86 3.19 -13.78 5.21
N ASP A 87 2.72 -14.87 4.60
CA ASP A 87 3.57 -15.83 3.90
C ASP A 87 3.73 -15.36 2.45
N TYR A 88 4.98 -15.23 2.02
CA TYR A 88 5.36 -14.91 0.67
C TYR A 88 6.50 -15.85 0.26
N ASN A 89 6.26 -16.70 -0.76
CA ASN A 89 7.20 -17.71 -1.22
C ASN A 89 7.74 -18.64 -0.10
N GLY A 90 6.89 -18.99 0.88
CA GLY A 90 7.26 -19.85 2.01
C GLY A 90 8.09 -19.14 3.08
N GLU A 91 8.35 -17.85 2.94
CA GLU A 91 8.94 -17.01 3.99
C GLU A 91 7.84 -16.21 4.71
N ARG A 92 7.93 -16.14 6.04
CA ARG A 92 7.09 -15.26 6.85
C ARG A 92 7.71 -13.87 6.91
N ILE A 93 7.02 -12.88 6.35
CA ILE A 93 7.42 -11.47 6.40
C ILE A 93 6.35 -10.64 7.12
N GLU A 94 6.73 -9.46 7.60
CA GLU A 94 5.81 -8.55 8.24
C GLU A 94 5.25 -7.57 7.21
N MET A 95 3.99 -7.18 7.35
CA MET A 95 3.36 -6.10 6.61
C MET A 95 2.66 -5.18 7.60
N LEU A 96 3.17 -3.96 7.73
CA LEU A 96 2.50 -2.90 8.48
C LEU A 96 1.39 -2.31 7.60
N ALA A 97 0.16 -2.28 8.12
CA ALA A 97 -0.96 -1.59 7.50
C ALA A 97 -1.41 -0.44 8.41
N MET A 98 -1.57 0.75 7.84
CA MET A 98 -1.99 1.96 8.54
C MET A 98 -3.20 2.59 7.85
N GLY A 99 -4.20 2.97 8.63
CA GLY A 99 -5.31 3.83 8.21
C GLY A 99 -5.17 5.17 8.90
N ILE A 100 -4.95 6.23 8.12
CA ILE A 100 -4.60 7.56 8.59
C ILE A 100 -5.67 8.54 8.12
N PRO A 101 -6.73 8.78 8.93
CA PRO A 101 -7.77 9.72 8.58
C PRO A 101 -7.25 11.16 8.60
N LEU A 102 -7.75 11.98 7.67
CA LEU A 102 -7.48 13.42 7.64
C LEU A 102 -8.56 14.20 8.39
N LYS A 103 -8.20 15.38 8.90
CA LYS A 103 -9.06 16.27 9.69
C LYS A 103 -10.25 16.81 8.91
N ASP A 104 -10.19 16.80 7.58
CA ASP A 104 -11.31 17.17 6.71
C ASP A 104 -12.45 16.16 6.73
N LYS A 105 -12.20 14.97 7.31
CA LYS A 105 -13.15 13.87 7.48
C LYS A 105 -13.73 13.32 6.16
N LYS A 106 -13.11 13.67 5.04
CA LYS A 106 -13.47 13.19 3.70
C LYS A 106 -12.39 12.27 3.14
N HIS A 107 -11.15 12.43 3.60
CA HIS A 107 -10.02 11.68 3.08
C HIS A 107 -9.40 10.77 4.14
N ILE A 108 -8.93 9.62 3.68
CA ILE A 108 -8.10 8.70 4.48
C ILE A 108 -6.91 8.28 3.64
N VAL A 109 -5.72 8.34 4.24
CA VAL A 109 -4.52 7.72 3.67
C VAL A 109 -4.40 6.31 4.20
N PHE A 110 -4.39 5.33 3.31
CA PHE A 110 -3.98 3.97 3.63
C PHE A 110 -2.53 3.77 3.26
N TYR A 111 -1.78 3.12 4.13
CA TYR A 111 -0.35 2.90 3.91
C TYR A 111 0.02 1.48 4.32
N TYR A 112 0.73 0.82 3.42
CA TYR A 112 1.24 -0.53 3.57
C TYR A 112 2.75 -0.51 3.43
N GLU A 113 3.42 -1.26 4.29
CA GLU A 113 4.87 -1.42 4.26
C GLU A 113 5.24 -2.85 4.61
N PHE A 114 5.87 -3.53 3.67
CA PHE A 114 6.38 -4.88 3.88
C PHE A 114 7.77 -4.82 4.52
N SER A 115 8.16 -5.81 5.32
CA SER A 115 9.51 -5.92 5.86
C SER A 115 10.55 -6.30 4.80
N LYS A 116 10.10 -6.85 3.67
CA LYS A 116 10.88 -7.08 2.44
C LYS A 116 10.02 -6.77 1.21
N PRO A 117 10.59 -6.37 0.06
CA PRO A 117 9.79 -6.14 -1.15
C PRO A 117 9.00 -7.38 -1.58
N VAL A 118 7.72 -7.19 -1.88
CA VAL A 118 6.81 -8.20 -2.46
C VAL A 118 6.46 -7.72 -3.86
N GLN A 119 6.84 -8.47 -4.89
CA GLN A 119 6.69 -8.04 -6.29
C GLN A 119 7.21 -6.62 -6.56
N GLY A 120 8.43 -6.32 -6.13
CA GLY A 120 9.02 -4.97 -6.27
C GLY A 120 8.41 -3.90 -5.35
N VAL A 121 7.30 -4.19 -4.66
CA VAL A 121 6.62 -3.24 -3.78
C VAL A 121 7.10 -3.40 -2.34
N LYS A 122 7.76 -2.37 -1.83
CA LYS A 122 8.19 -2.27 -0.42
C LYS A 122 7.19 -1.45 0.39
N THR A 123 6.72 -0.35 -0.18
CA THR A 123 5.71 0.52 0.41
C THR A 123 4.66 0.87 -0.62
N ARG A 124 3.41 0.98 -0.19
CA ARG A 124 2.31 1.43 -1.04
C ARG A 124 1.31 2.23 -0.22
N ALA A 125 0.89 3.39 -0.72
CA ALA A 125 -0.15 4.19 -0.10
C ALA A 125 -1.26 4.57 -1.07
N TYR A 126 -2.43 4.85 -0.50
CA TYR A 126 -3.62 5.26 -1.25
C TYR A 126 -4.23 6.47 -0.55
N LEU A 127 -4.53 7.52 -1.29
CA LEU A 127 -5.39 8.60 -0.83
C LEU A 127 -6.81 8.30 -1.31
N LEU A 128 -7.70 7.93 -0.39
CA LEU A 128 -9.09 7.62 -0.71
C LEU A 128 -10.00 8.77 -0.28
N GLU A 129 -10.92 9.15 -1.16
CA GLU A 129 -12.00 10.11 -0.87
C GLU A 129 -13.32 9.37 -0.65
N PHE A 130 -14.00 9.74 0.42
CA PHE A 130 -15.31 9.25 0.78
C PHE A 130 -16.38 10.19 0.25
N SER A 131 -17.27 9.66 -0.58
CA SER A 131 -18.50 10.33 -0.99
C SER A 131 -19.70 9.53 -0.52
N VAL A 132 -20.46 10.08 0.43
CA VAL A 132 -21.68 9.45 0.95
C VAL A 132 -22.88 10.33 0.62
N SER A 133 -23.74 9.82 -0.27
CA SER A 133 -25.07 10.36 -0.56
C SER A 133 -26.15 9.42 -0.01
N ASN A 134 -27.41 9.85 -0.03
CA ASN A 134 -28.54 9.04 0.44
C ASN A 134 -28.74 7.74 -0.36
N THR A 135 -28.21 7.66 -1.58
CA THR A 135 -28.41 6.56 -2.52
C THR A 135 -27.11 5.84 -2.91
N GLU A 136 -25.97 6.51 -2.83
CA GLU A 136 -24.67 5.95 -3.19
C GLU A 136 -23.62 6.22 -2.12
N LYS A 137 -22.91 5.18 -1.71
CA LYS A 137 -21.68 5.24 -0.91
C LYS A 137 -20.54 4.87 -1.83
N ARG A 138 -19.67 5.81 -2.15
CA ARG A 138 -18.53 5.58 -3.04
C ARG A 138 -17.23 5.89 -2.33
N LEU A 139 -16.25 5.06 -2.62
CA LEU A 139 -14.88 5.25 -2.22
C LEU A 139 -14.06 5.37 -3.50
N THR A 140 -13.45 6.53 -3.70
CA THR A 140 -12.66 6.79 -4.90
C THR A 140 -11.21 6.95 -4.53
N THR A 141 -10.34 6.19 -5.21
CA THR A 141 -8.89 6.39 -5.11
C THR A 141 -8.49 7.64 -5.87
N LYS A 142 -7.95 8.65 -5.17
CA LYS A 142 -7.51 9.94 -5.73
C LYS A 142 -6.03 9.98 -6.06
N ALA A 143 -5.24 9.20 -5.36
CA ALA A 143 -3.82 9.05 -5.65
C ALA A 143 -3.32 7.73 -5.08
N ILE A 144 -2.31 7.18 -5.74
CA ILE A 144 -1.57 6.01 -5.29
C ILE A 144 -0.12 6.42 -5.19
N THR A 145 0.56 5.91 -4.18
CA THR A 145 2.01 5.97 -4.14
C THR A 145 2.59 4.58 -4.00
N THR A 146 3.66 4.30 -4.73
CA THR A 146 4.40 3.04 -4.63
C THR A 146 5.87 3.41 -4.50
N ASN A 147 6.52 2.92 -3.44
CA ASN A 147 7.93 3.16 -3.16
C ASN A 147 8.35 4.66 -3.17
N GLY A 148 7.42 5.58 -2.88
CA GLY A 148 7.62 7.02 -2.83
C GLY A 148 7.24 7.78 -4.10
N GLU A 149 6.89 7.09 -5.19
CA GLU A 149 6.42 7.70 -6.44
C GLU A 149 4.91 7.93 -6.39
N VAL A 150 4.45 9.07 -6.92
CA VAL A 150 3.04 9.50 -6.81
C VAL A 150 2.35 9.44 -8.16
N THR A 151 1.25 8.68 -8.21
CA THR A 151 0.35 8.62 -9.36
C THR A 151 -1.00 9.23 -8.97
N PRO A 152 -1.28 10.50 -9.35
CA PRO A 152 -2.59 11.08 -9.14
C PRO A 152 -3.61 10.43 -10.09
N LEU A 153 -4.81 10.18 -9.57
CA LEU A 153 -5.89 9.53 -10.28
C LEU A 153 -7.06 10.48 -10.43
N SER A 154 -7.34 10.84 -11.68
CA SER A 154 -8.55 11.60 -12.06
C SER A 154 -9.69 10.68 -12.50
N SER A 155 -9.38 9.44 -12.92
CA SER A 155 -10.33 8.41 -13.36
C SER A 155 -9.75 7.02 -13.11
N CYS A 156 -10.55 5.96 -13.29
CA CYS A 156 -10.01 4.60 -13.39
C CYS A 156 -9.26 4.47 -14.71
N LYS A 157 -7.92 4.44 -14.65
CA LYS A 157 -7.07 4.35 -15.83
C LYS A 157 -6.68 2.89 -16.06
N HIS A 158 -6.54 2.53 -17.33
CA HIS A 158 -6.05 1.22 -17.75
C HIS A 158 -4.85 1.41 -18.72
N GLU A 159 -3.71 1.87 -18.20
CA GLU A 159 -2.57 2.23 -19.05
C GLU A 159 -1.85 1.00 -19.64
N CYS A 160 -2.10 -0.21 -19.12
CA CYS A 160 -1.34 -1.42 -19.41
C CYS A 160 -2.13 -2.67 -19.02
N THR A 161 -1.97 -3.76 -19.78
CA THR A 161 -2.59 -5.08 -19.53
C THR A 161 -1.55 -6.14 -19.14
N SER A 162 -0.28 -5.85 -19.38
CA SER A 162 0.87 -6.65 -18.97
C SER A 162 2.11 -5.78 -18.81
N ASP A 163 3.16 -6.30 -18.17
CA ASP A 163 4.45 -5.59 -18.00
C ASP A 163 5.09 -5.21 -19.34
N ALA A 164 4.79 -5.98 -20.40
CA ALA A 164 5.27 -5.68 -21.76
C ALA A 164 4.75 -4.34 -22.30
N ASP A 165 3.62 -3.85 -21.78
CA ASP A 165 3.03 -2.57 -22.21
C ASP A 165 3.77 -1.36 -21.63
N CYS A 166 4.58 -1.57 -20.58
CA CYS A 166 5.23 -0.50 -19.81
C CYS A 166 6.69 -0.24 -20.22
N GLY A 167 7.25 -1.09 -21.08
CA GLY A 167 8.65 -0.99 -21.53
C GLY A 167 9.64 -1.64 -20.56
N TYR A 168 10.92 -1.69 -20.95
CA TYR A 168 11.94 -2.55 -20.31
C TYR A 168 12.24 -2.30 -18.83
N PHE A 169 11.84 -1.16 -18.28
CA PHE A 169 12.17 -0.77 -16.89
C PHE A 169 10.93 -0.49 -16.06
N ALA A 170 9.77 -0.95 -16.51
CA ALA A 170 8.52 -0.64 -15.86
C ALA A 170 7.64 -1.87 -15.73
N ASP A 171 6.97 -1.96 -14.60
CA ASP A 171 6.01 -3.03 -14.33
C ASP A 171 4.59 -2.50 -14.46
N CYS A 172 3.69 -3.35 -14.91
CA CYS A 172 2.28 -3.03 -14.92
C CYS A 172 1.70 -3.28 -13.53
N VAL A 173 1.21 -2.23 -12.88
CA VAL A 173 0.63 -2.32 -11.55
C VAL A 173 -0.89 -2.20 -11.62
N SER A 174 -1.59 -3.18 -11.03
CA SER A 174 -3.04 -3.09 -10.81
C SER A 174 -3.40 -2.44 -9.47
N TYR A 175 -4.51 -1.72 -9.48
CA TYR A 175 -5.09 -1.08 -8.30
C TYR A 175 -6.62 -1.09 -8.38
N CYS A 176 -7.28 -0.87 -7.24
CA CYS A 176 -8.73 -0.78 -7.21
C CYS A 176 -9.20 0.67 -7.29
N CYS A 177 -10.05 0.97 -8.28
CA CYS A 177 -10.62 2.28 -8.53
C CYS A 177 -11.91 2.52 -7.73
N ASP A 178 -12.81 1.54 -7.75
CA ASP A 178 -14.10 1.55 -7.05
C ASP A 178 -14.28 0.24 -6.28
N TYR A 179 -14.71 0.36 -5.02
CA TYR A 179 -14.81 -0.76 -4.09
C TYR A 179 -16.27 -1.10 -3.83
N ASN A 180 -16.59 -2.39 -3.93
CA ASN A 180 -17.90 -2.90 -3.61
C ASN A 180 -18.14 -2.85 -2.09
N TRP A 181 -19.00 -1.92 -1.66
CA TRP A 181 -19.31 -1.74 -0.24
C TRP A 181 -19.86 -3.01 0.42
N GLY A 182 -20.78 -3.70 -0.27
CA GLY A 182 -21.44 -4.89 0.25
C GLY A 182 -20.45 -6.03 0.49
N CYS A 183 -19.57 -6.26 -0.49
CA CYS A 183 -18.50 -7.25 -0.38
C CYS A 183 -17.51 -6.90 0.73
N MET A 184 -17.03 -5.65 0.80
CA MET A 184 -16.07 -5.23 1.82
C MET A 184 -16.59 -5.46 3.24
N VAL A 185 -17.86 -5.12 3.47
CA VAL A 185 -18.53 -5.33 4.77
C VAL A 185 -18.67 -6.82 5.11
N GLY A 186 -18.98 -7.66 4.12
CA GLY A 186 -19.17 -9.10 4.33
C GLY A 186 -17.87 -9.88 4.53
N CYS A 187 -16.76 -9.43 3.94
CA CYS A 187 -15.52 -10.21 3.90
C CYS A 187 -14.70 -10.12 5.20
N CYS A 188 -14.81 -9.04 5.98
CA CYS A 188 -14.01 -8.87 7.21
C CYS A 188 -14.87 -8.90 8.48
N GLY A 189 -15.02 -10.09 9.07
CA GLY A 189 -15.82 -10.32 10.27
C GLY A 189 -15.44 -9.45 11.48
N ASP A 190 -14.15 -9.12 11.63
CA ASP A 190 -13.66 -8.24 12.70
C ASP A 190 -14.22 -6.81 12.63
N CYS A 191 -14.71 -6.41 11.45
CA CYS A 191 -15.23 -5.09 11.17
C CYS A 191 -16.75 -5.04 11.16
N THR A 192 -17.43 -6.12 11.55
CA THR A 192 -18.90 -6.23 11.53
C THR A 192 -19.58 -5.10 12.30
N PHE A 193 -19.02 -4.67 13.44
CA PHE A 193 -19.62 -3.61 14.26
C PHE A 193 -19.60 -2.23 13.58
N PRO A 194 -18.44 -1.66 13.20
CA PRO A 194 -18.41 -0.37 12.49
C PRO A 194 -19.12 -0.45 11.14
N CYS A 195 -19.03 -1.58 10.43
CA CYS A 195 -19.74 -1.80 9.18
C CYS A 195 -21.26 -1.90 9.33
N GLY A 196 -21.74 -2.51 10.40
CA GLY A 196 -23.16 -2.56 10.74
C GLY A 196 -23.72 -1.19 11.13
N ALA A 197 -22.93 -0.34 11.77
CA ALA A 197 -23.32 1.05 12.04
C ALA A 197 -23.37 1.88 10.75
N CYS A 198 -22.43 1.67 9.82
CA CYS A 198 -22.50 2.25 8.48
C CYS A 198 -23.74 1.81 7.70
N ALA A 199 -24.08 0.52 7.74
CA ALA A 199 -25.26 -0.03 7.07
C ALA A 199 -26.56 0.65 7.54
N ARG A 200 -26.62 1.07 8.81
CA ARG A 200 -27.73 1.84 9.40
C ARG A 200 -27.69 3.34 9.08
N ARG A 201 -27.02 3.74 7.99
CA ARG A 201 -26.90 5.14 7.50
C ARG A 201 -26.13 6.10 8.41
N ASN A 202 -25.31 5.60 9.34
CA ASN A 202 -24.36 6.45 10.04
C ASN A 202 -23.12 6.68 9.15
N VAL A 203 -23.04 7.87 8.55
CA VAL A 203 -21.97 8.27 7.62
C VAL A 203 -20.58 8.18 8.28
N TRP A 204 -20.47 8.57 9.56
CA TRP A 204 -19.22 8.50 10.31
C TRP A 204 -18.72 7.07 10.46
N ALA A 205 -19.63 6.15 10.78
CA ALA A 205 -19.32 4.73 10.91
C ALA A 205 -18.91 4.08 9.57
N CYS A 206 -19.23 4.68 8.43
CA CYS A 206 -18.76 4.20 7.13
C CYS A 206 -17.26 4.42 6.95
N GLY A 207 -16.74 5.59 7.33
CA GLY A 207 -15.30 5.82 7.44
C GLY A 207 -14.64 4.77 8.35
N GLU A 208 -15.30 4.46 9.46
CA GLU A 208 -14.76 3.51 10.42
C GLU A 208 -14.72 2.06 9.93
N CYS A 209 -15.79 1.64 9.28
CA CYS A 209 -15.88 0.35 8.63
C CYS A 209 -14.76 0.18 7.61
N LEU A 210 -14.56 1.22 6.79
CA LEU A 210 -13.59 1.18 5.71
C LEU A 210 -12.15 1.11 6.21
N TYR A 211 -11.79 1.94 7.20
CA TYR A 211 -10.45 1.82 7.76
C TYR A 211 -10.26 0.42 8.34
N CYS A 212 -11.30 -0.16 8.94
CA CYS A 212 -11.21 -1.46 9.58
C CYS A 212 -10.96 -2.53 8.53
N VAL A 213 -11.76 -2.57 7.46
CA VAL A 213 -11.62 -3.59 6.40
C VAL A 213 -10.27 -3.47 5.71
N ILE A 214 -9.87 -2.27 5.29
CA ILE A 214 -8.64 -2.06 4.50
C ILE A 214 -7.37 -2.32 5.34
N VAL A 215 -7.39 -1.98 6.63
CA VAL A 215 -6.23 -2.19 7.52
C VAL A 215 -6.22 -3.60 8.12
N SER A 216 -7.35 -4.14 8.55
CA SER A 216 -7.44 -5.43 9.24
C SER A 216 -7.62 -6.62 8.28
N CYS A 217 -8.11 -6.39 7.07
CA CYS A 217 -8.33 -7.40 6.04
C CYS A 217 -7.98 -6.87 4.63
N PRO A 218 -6.71 -6.46 4.37
CA PRO A 218 -6.32 -5.86 3.09
C PRO A 218 -6.63 -6.74 1.88
N LEU A 219 -6.53 -8.07 2.03
CA LEU A 219 -6.87 -9.05 0.99
C LEU A 219 -8.37 -9.07 0.64
N CYS A 220 -9.23 -8.80 1.62
CA CYS A 220 -10.65 -8.65 1.37
C CYS A 220 -10.93 -7.40 0.53
N ALA A 221 -10.24 -6.29 0.84
CA ALA A 221 -10.41 -5.06 0.09
C ALA A 221 -10.01 -5.26 -1.39
N THR A 222 -8.96 -6.03 -1.68
CA THR A 222 -8.53 -6.32 -3.06
C THR A 222 -9.42 -7.33 -3.79
N GLY A 223 -10.13 -8.21 -3.09
CA GLY A 223 -11.12 -9.12 -3.67
C GLY A 223 -12.48 -8.47 -3.92
N CYS A 224 -12.77 -7.35 -3.25
CA CYS A 224 -14.04 -6.62 -3.34
C CYS A 224 -13.96 -5.41 -4.28
N CYS A 225 -13.13 -5.50 -5.31
CA CYS A 225 -12.99 -4.43 -6.29
C CYS A 225 -14.05 -4.56 -7.39
N ASP A 226 -14.87 -3.53 -7.59
CA ASP A 226 -15.85 -3.49 -8.70
C ASP A 226 -15.19 -3.06 -10.02
N GLU A 227 -14.20 -2.16 -9.93
CA GLU A 227 -13.44 -1.67 -11.09
C GLU A 227 -11.95 -1.60 -10.76
N GLU A 228 -11.13 -2.43 -11.42
CA GLU A 228 -9.67 -2.42 -11.31
C GLU A 228 -9.08 -1.49 -12.37
N GLY A 229 -8.11 -0.66 -12.01
CA GLY A 229 -7.29 0.12 -12.93
C GLY A 229 -5.85 -0.40 -12.98
N THR A 230 -5.09 0.08 -13.94
CA THR A 230 -3.67 -0.27 -14.14
C THR A 230 -2.84 0.95 -14.55
N TYR A 231 -1.59 1.01 -14.08
CA TYR A 231 -0.62 2.02 -14.49
C TYR A 231 0.78 1.43 -14.64
N CYS A 232 1.62 2.05 -15.45
CA CYS A 232 3.02 1.64 -15.63
C CYS A 232 3.92 2.27 -14.56
N ASP A 233 4.59 1.43 -13.77
CA ASP A 233 5.50 1.83 -12.70
C ASP A 233 6.96 1.68 -13.13
N TYR A 234 7.57 2.78 -13.57
CA TYR A 234 8.86 2.83 -14.26
C TYR A 234 10.11 2.60 -13.39
N LEU A 235 9.96 2.16 -12.14
CA LEU A 235 11.10 1.96 -11.22
C LEU A 235 11.00 0.70 -10.36
N ALA A 236 10.22 -0.30 -10.78
CA ALA A 236 10.50 -1.65 -10.32
C ALA A 236 11.93 -2.02 -10.72
N PRO A 237 12.76 -2.62 -9.84
CA PRO A 237 13.97 -3.27 -10.31
C PRO A 237 13.49 -4.36 -11.27
N GLY A 238 13.68 -4.14 -12.58
CA GLY A 238 13.34 -5.11 -13.60
C GLY A 238 13.98 -6.47 -13.32
N PRO A 239 13.53 -7.52 -14.03
CA PRO A 239 13.94 -8.91 -13.79
C PRO A 239 15.46 -9.13 -13.75
#